data_AF-A0A3D4CTT5-F1
#
_entry.id   AF-A0A3D4CTT5-F1
#
_cell.length_a   1.000
_cell.length_b   1.000
_cell.length_c   1.000
_cell.angle_alpha   90.00
_cell.angle_beta   90.00
_cell.angle_gamma   90.00
#
_symmetry.space_group_name_H-M   'P 1'
#
loop_
_entity.id
_entity.type
_entity.pdbx_description
1 polymer ?
#
loop_
_entity_poly.entity_id
_entity_poly.type
_entity_poly.pdbx_seq_one_letter_code
_entity_poly.pdbx_strand_id
1 'polypeptide(L)'
;PAMTASGMFCRQLDLVPPTDPRMPEGAEYLGRHKFNNNPDYYYVYYATLALYQHQGPVWKEWNDRLKDTFPRIQNKIGANRGSWDPGGRHSNAGGRVVSTTLSVLSLEVYYRLLPMYGFRGASDLPAAKEKGQ
;
A
#
# COMPACT_ATOMS: atom_id res chain seq x y z
N PRO A 1 11.50 2.95 1.42
CA PRO A 1 10.13 2.62 0.91
C PRO A 1 9.04 3.62 1.32
N ALA A 2 8.94 4.01 2.61
CA ALA A 2 7.91 4.94 3.12
C ALA A 2 7.79 6.24 2.31
N MET A 3 8.87 7.03 2.24
CA MET A 3 8.86 8.31 1.53
C MET A 3 8.62 8.18 0.02
N THR A 4 9.06 7.08 -0.60
CA THR A 4 8.78 6.78 -2.01
C THR A 4 7.28 6.56 -2.22
N ALA A 5 6.62 5.83 -1.32
CA ALA A 5 5.18 5.59 -1.39
C ALA A 5 4.39 6.91 -1.24
N SER A 6 4.74 7.72 -0.24
CA SER A 6 4.13 9.02 -0.02
C SER A 6 4.33 9.95 -1.22
N GLY A 7 5.55 10.02 -1.77
CA GLY A 7 5.85 10.85 -2.94
C GLY A 7 5.12 10.41 -4.20
N MET A 8 5.02 9.10 -4.44
CA MET A 8 4.23 8.55 -5.55
C MET A 8 2.75 8.90 -5.40
N PHE A 9 2.18 8.78 -4.19
CA PHE A 9 0.80 9.15 -3.94
C PHE A 9 0.55 10.65 -4.14
N CYS A 10 1.44 11.52 -3.67
CA CYS A 10 1.34 12.97 -3.93
C CYS A 10 1.32 13.28 -5.43
N ARG A 11 2.18 12.63 -6.22
CA ARG A 11 2.17 12.78 -7.69
C ARG A 11 0.85 12.35 -8.32
N GLN A 12 0.23 11.30 -7.78
CA GLN A 12 -1.09 10.88 -8.24
C GLN A 12 -2.18 11.89 -7.88
N LEU A 13 -2.07 12.60 -6.74
CA LEU A 13 -2.98 13.70 -6.37
C LEU A 13 -2.79 14.91 -7.29
N ASP A 14 -1.57 15.16 -7.77
CA ASP A 14 -1.27 16.18 -8.80
C ASP A 14 -1.72 15.76 -10.21
N LEU A 15 -2.44 14.64 -10.33
CA LEU A 15 -2.95 14.08 -11.59
C LEU A 15 -1.85 13.71 -12.60
N VAL A 16 -0.64 13.39 -12.13
CA VAL A 16 0.41 12.86 -13.00
C VAL A 16 -0.06 11.57 -13.66
N PRO A 17 0.00 11.45 -15.01
CA PRO A 17 -0.51 10.28 -15.70
C PRO A 17 0.15 8.99 -15.22
N PRO A 18 -0.59 7.88 -15.04
CA PRO A 18 0.01 6.59 -14.67
C PRO A 18 0.98 6.01 -15.71
N THR A 19 0.99 6.56 -16.93
CA THR A 19 1.93 6.24 -18.01
C THR A 19 3.28 6.96 -17.87
N ASP A 20 3.38 7.96 -16.99
CA ASP A 20 4.66 8.57 -16.65
C ASP A 20 5.62 7.48 -16.16
N PRO A 21 6.84 7.35 -16.73
CA PRO A 21 7.75 6.23 -16.43
C PRO A 21 8.05 6.02 -14.94
N ARG A 22 7.97 7.09 -14.13
CA ARG A 22 8.21 7.04 -12.68
C ARG A 22 7.09 6.30 -11.93
N MET A 23 5.88 6.26 -12.48
CA MET A 23 4.73 5.59 -11.85
C MET A 23 4.86 4.06 -11.85
N PRO A 24 5.08 3.35 -12.99
CA PRO A 24 5.26 1.91 -12.99
C PRO A 24 6.56 1.50 -12.27
N GLU A 25 7.65 2.26 -12.42
CA GLU A 25 8.91 2.00 -11.72
C GLU A 25 8.73 2.13 -10.19
N GLY A 26 8.01 3.17 -9.75
CA GLY A 26 7.61 3.35 -8.36
C GLY A 26 6.73 2.19 -7.88
N ALA A 27 5.69 1.83 -8.62
CA ALA A 27 4.79 0.75 -8.26
C ALA A 27 5.54 -0.59 -8.08
N GLU A 28 6.40 -0.94 -9.02
CA GLU A 28 7.20 -2.17 -8.97
C GLU A 28 8.19 -2.14 -7.79
N TYR A 29 8.83 -1.00 -7.51
CA TYR A 29 9.69 -0.85 -6.35
C TYR A 29 8.91 -1.07 -5.05
N LEU A 30 7.72 -0.46 -4.90
CA LEU A 30 6.89 -0.62 -3.70
C LEU A 30 6.39 -2.07 -3.57
N GLY A 31 5.88 -2.67 -4.65
CA GLY A 31 5.30 -4.01 -4.65
C GLY A 31 6.28 -5.15 -4.29
N ARG A 32 7.59 -4.94 -4.47
CA ARG A 32 8.63 -5.92 -4.12
C ARG A 32 8.87 -6.07 -2.61
N HIS A 33 8.47 -5.10 -1.80
CA HIS A 33 8.71 -5.16 -0.34
C HIS A 33 7.65 -6.03 0.33
N LYS A 34 8.10 -7.06 1.05
CA LYS A 34 7.21 -7.99 1.77
C LYS A 34 6.82 -7.43 3.13
N PHE A 35 5.60 -7.78 3.57
CA PHE A 35 5.19 -7.58 4.96
C PHE A 35 5.94 -8.56 5.87
N ASN A 36 6.43 -8.07 7.00
CA ASN A 36 6.91 -8.92 8.09
C ASN A 36 5.81 -8.99 9.18
N ASN A 37 6.10 -9.66 10.31
CA ASN A 37 5.12 -9.78 11.40
C ASN A 37 4.93 -8.48 12.22
N ASN A 38 5.73 -7.44 11.97
CA ASN A 38 5.57 -6.13 12.61
C ASN A 38 6.01 -5.01 11.63
N PRO A 39 5.19 -4.74 10.59
CA PRO A 39 5.61 -3.91 9.48
C PRO A 39 5.67 -2.43 9.86
N ASP A 40 6.30 -1.64 9.01
CA ASP A 40 6.15 -0.19 9.09
C ASP A 40 4.77 0.19 8.58
N TYR A 41 3.82 0.37 9.51
CA TYR A 41 2.41 0.62 9.19
C TYR A 41 2.21 1.91 8.39
N TYR A 42 3.08 2.91 8.59
CA TYR A 42 3.05 4.14 7.81
C TYR A 42 3.38 3.86 6.35
N TYR A 43 4.45 3.09 6.11
CA TYR A 43 4.77 2.63 4.76
C TYR A 43 3.63 1.82 4.14
N VAL A 44 3.08 0.85 4.87
CA VAL A 44 2.02 -0.01 4.33
C VAL A 44 0.80 0.82 3.91
N TYR A 45 0.40 1.80 4.73
CA TYR A 45 -0.72 2.67 4.38
C TYR A 45 -0.48 3.45 3.10
N TYR A 46 0.62 4.21 3.01
CA TYR A 46 0.90 5.00 1.81
C TYR A 46 1.18 4.15 0.56
N ALA A 47 1.79 2.99 0.72
CA ALA A 47 1.99 2.06 -0.39
C ALA A 47 0.65 1.48 -0.86
N THR A 48 -0.27 1.18 0.05
CA THR A 48 -1.62 0.73 -0.30
C THR A 48 -2.38 1.82 -1.07
N LEU A 49 -2.31 3.07 -0.62
CA LEU A 49 -2.89 4.21 -1.35
C LEU A 49 -2.32 4.34 -2.77
N ALA A 50 -0.99 4.35 -2.89
CA ALA A 50 -0.30 4.54 -4.16
C ALA A 50 -0.57 3.40 -5.14
N LEU A 51 -0.47 2.15 -4.67
CA LEU A 51 -0.68 0.97 -5.50
C LEU A 51 -2.15 0.79 -5.88
N TYR A 52 -3.08 1.11 -4.97
CA TYR A 52 -4.50 1.13 -5.32
C TYR A 52 -4.77 2.14 -6.44
N GLN A 53 -4.25 3.36 -6.36
CA GLN A 53 -4.43 4.33 -7.45
C GLN A 53 -3.72 3.92 -8.74
N HIS A 54 -2.62 3.17 -8.65
CA HIS A 54 -1.90 2.66 -9.82
C HIS A 54 -2.61 1.48 -10.50
N GLN A 55 -3.36 0.67 -9.73
CA GLN A 55 -4.08 -0.52 -10.20
C GLN A 55 -3.15 -1.61 -10.77
N GLY A 56 -3.72 -2.58 -11.49
CA GLY A 56 -2.99 -3.63 -12.19
C GLY A 56 -2.51 -4.81 -11.32
N PRO A 57 -1.64 -5.68 -11.87
CA PRO A 57 -1.17 -6.89 -11.19
C PRO A 57 -0.50 -6.60 -9.84
N VAL A 58 0.31 -5.53 -9.79
CA VAL A 58 1.00 -5.11 -8.55
C VAL A 58 0.03 -4.78 -7.42
N TRP A 59 -1.11 -4.15 -7.74
CA TRP A 59 -2.17 -3.90 -6.77
C TRP A 59 -2.84 -5.20 -6.32
N LYS A 60 -3.18 -6.08 -7.26
CA LYS A 60 -3.84 -7.35 -6.93
C LYS A 60 -3.00 -8.18 -5.96
N GLU A 61 -1.72 -8.37 -6.28
CA GLU A 61 -0.78 -9.10 -5.42
C GLU A 61 -0.59 -8.43 -4.06
N TRP A 62 -0.48 -7.09 -4.05
CA TRP A 62 -0.37 -6.34 -2.80
C TRP A 62 -1.59 -6.54 -1.91
N ASN A 63 -2.79 -6.38 -2.48
CA ASN A 63 -4.05 -6.48 -1.75
C ASN A 63 -4.27 -7.91 -1.20
N ASP A 64 -3.95 -8.94 -1.98
CA ASP A 64 -4.07 -10.32 -1.53
C ASP A 64 -3.14 -10.60 -0.34
N ARG A 65 -1.88 -10.12 -0.40
CA ARG A 65 -0.97 -10.21 0.76
C ARG A 65 -1.46 -9.41 1.96
N LEU A 66 -2.08 -8.25 1.74
CA LEU A 66 -2.56 -7.37 2.81
C LEU A 66 -3.71 -8.03 3.57
N LYS A 67 -4.71 -8.55 2.84
CA LYS A 67 -5.87 -9.26 3.37
C LYS A 67 -5.50 -10.56 4.10
N ASP A 68 -4.41 -11.22 3.70
CA ASP A 68 -3.89 -12.40 4.40
C ASP A 68 -3.08 -12.01 5.66
N THR A 69 -2.09 -11.14 5.51
CA THR A 69 -1.11 -10.88 6.56
C THR A 69 -1.70 -10.09 7.73
N PHE A 70 -2.48 -9.05 7.48
CA PHE A 70 -2.90 -8.13 8.54
C PHE A 70 -3.84 -8.79 9.56
N PRO A 71 -4.87 -9.55 9.14
CA PRO A 71 -5.69 -10.32 10.08
C PRO A 71 -4.91 -11.41 10.83
N ARG A 72 -3.83 -11.95 10.23
CA ARG A 72 -2.98 -12.94 10.89
C ARG A 72 -2.18 -12.34 12.04
N ILE A 73 -1.66 -11.12 11.87
CA ILE A 73 -0.81 -10.45 12.87
C ILE A 73 -1.61 -9.56 13.85
N GLN A 74 -2.93 -9.44 13.67
CA GLN A 74 -3.81 -8.75 14.62
C GLN A 74 -3.86 -9.50 15.95
N ASN A 75 -3.85 -8.75 17.06
CA ASN A 75 -4.04 -9.32 18.39
C ASN A 75 -5.44 -9.95 18.52
N LYS A 76 -5.52 -11.25 18.84
CA LYS A 76 -6.79 -12.00 18.92
C LYS A 76 -7.31 -12.20 20.33
N ILE A 77 -6.49 -11.95 21.35
CA ILE A 77 -6.80 -12.24 22.75
C ILE A 77 -6.35 -11.10 23.67
N GLY A 78 -6.84 -11.12 24.91
CA GLY A 78 -6.46 -10.17 25.96
C GLY A 78 -6.97 -8.74 25.75
N ALA A 79 -6.42 -7.80 26.52
CA ALA A 79 -6.84 -6.40 26.55
C ALA A 79 -6.58 -5.65 25.24
N ASN A 80 -5.65 -6.13 24.42
CA ASN A 80 -5.27 -5.53 23.14
C ASN A 80 -5.99 -6.17 21.94
N ARG A 81 -7.00 -7.02 22.16
CA ARG A 81 -7.72 -7.70 21.08
C ARG A 81 -8.27 -6.70 20.06
N GLY A 82 -8.04 -6.98 18.77
CA GLY A 82 -8.45 -6.13 17.65
C GLY A 82 -7.41 -5.08 17.24
N SER A 83 -6.32 -4.93 18.00
CA SER A 83 -5.25 -3.97 17.70
C SER A 83 -4.02 -4.62 17.06
N TRP A 84 -3.13 -3.79 16.53
CA TRP A 84 -1.80 -4.20 16.08
C TRP A 84 -0.75 -3.64 17.03
N ASP A 85 0.28 -4.44 17.31
CA ASP A 85 1.36 -4.01 18.18
C ASP A 85 2.16 -2.88 17.54
N PRO A 86 2.67 -1.92 18.34
CA PRO A 86 3.53 -0.86 17.83
C PRO A 86 4.73 -1.41 17.07
N GLY A 87 4.95 -0.88 15.88
CA GLY A 87 6.03 -1.31 15.02
C GLY A 87 6.41 -0.29 13.98
N GLY A 88 7.48 -0.58 13.26
CA GLY A 88 8.03 0.32 12.25
C GLY A 88 8.71 1.54 12.83
N ARG A 89 9.47 2.24 12.00
CA ARG A 89 10.19 3.45 12.44
C ARG A 89 9.24 4.64 12.61
N HIS A 90 8.24 4.75 11.74
CA HIS A 90 7.38 5.93 11.66
C HIS A 90 6.13 5.83 12.54
N SER A 91 5.56 4.63 12.70
CA SER A 91 4.35 4.40 13.51
C SER A 91 4.63 4.21 15.00
N ASN A 92 5.86 3.87 15.40
CA ASN A 92 6.18 3.57 16.79
C ASN A 92 6.02 4.77 17.74
N ALA A 93 6.31 5.99 17.27
CA ALA A 93 6.12 7.21 18.06
C ALA A 93 4.66 7.44 18.48
N GLY A 94 3.70 6.99 17.66
CA GLY A 94 2.26 7.05 17.96
C GLY A 94 1.70 5.81 18.66
N GLY A 95 2.55 4.84 18.97
CA GLY A 95 2.19 3.62 19.68
C GLY A 95 1.08 2.80 19.02
N ARG A 96 0.29 2.14 19.87
CA ARG A 96 -0.73 1.17 19.46
C ARG A 96 -1.88 1.82 18.69
N VAL A 97 -2.27 3.03 19.10
CA VAL A 97 -3.36 3.78 18.45
C VAL A 97 -3.00 4.03 16.99
N VAL A 98 -1.84 4.62 16.71
CA VAL A 98 -1.42 4.90 15.32
C VAL A 98 -1.23 3.62 14.52
N SER A 99 -0.62 2.58 15.11
CA SER A 99 -0.40 1.30 14.43
C SER A 99 -1.73 0.61 14.05
N THR A 100 -2.71 0.67 14.95
CA THR A 100 -4.06 0.13 14.70
C THR A 100 -4.79 0.94 13.65
N THR A 101 -4.78 2.28 13.76
CA THR A 101 -5.43 3.17 12.78
C THR A 101 -4.88 2.94 11.38
N LEU A 102 -3.56 2.92 11.21
CA LEU A 102 -2.94 2.73 9.89
C LEU A 102 -3.21 1.33 9.33
N SER A 103 -3.29 0.31 10.18
CA SER A 103 -3.67 -1.05 9.78
C SER A 103 -5.09 -1.12 9.25
N VAL A 104 -6.03 -0.53 9.98
CA VAL A 104 -7.45 -0.46 9.58
C VAL A 104 -7.59 0.34 8.29
N LEU A 105 -7.00 1.54 8.23
CA LEU A 105 -7.05 2.37 7.02
C LEU A 105 -6.48 1.65 5.79
N SER A 106 -5.40 0.90 5.94
CA SER A 106 -4.82 0.09 4.85
C SER A 106 -5.83 -0.96 4.34
N LEU A 107 -6.51 -1.66 5.24
CA LEU A 107 -7.52 -2.67 4.89
C LEU A 107 -8.78 -2.07 4.26
N GLU A 108 -9.02 -0.77 4.44
CA GLU A 108 -10.23 -0.08 3.99
C GLU A 108 -10.04 0.75 2.71
N VAL A 109 -8.80 0.93 2.23
CA VAL A 109 -8.47 1.80 1.08
C VAL A 109 -9.41 1.55 -0.11
N TYR A 110 -9.57 0.29 -0.50
CA TYR A 110 -10.34 -0.09 -1.69
C TYR A 110 -11.86 -0.07 -1.50
N TYR A 111 -12.37 0.15 -0.28
CA TYR A 111 -13.78 0.41 -0.02
C TYR A 111 -14.13 1.90 -0.01
N ARG A 112 -13.15 2.77 0.30
CA ARG A 112 -13.39 4.19 0.53
C ARG A 112 -12.86 5.10 -0.57
N LEU A 113 -11.78 4.71 -1.26
CA LEU A 113 -11.20 5.52 -2.32
C LEU A 113 -11.76 5.12 -3.67
N LEU A 114 -12.27 6.12 -4.39
CA LEU A 114 -12.54 6.01 -5.81
C LEU A 114 -11.21 6.16 -6.57
N PRO A 115 -10.90 5.27 -7.53
CA PRO A 115 -9.74 5.42 -8.40
C PRO A 115 -9.82 6.75 -9.16
N MET A 116 -8.83 7.63 -8.99
CA MET A 116 -8.83 8.98 -9.58
C MET A 116 -8.76 8.96 -11.11
N TYR A 117 -8.18 7.88 -11.67
CA TYR A 117 -8.02 7.68 -13.10
C TYR A 117 -9.10 6.76 -13.70
N GLY A 118 -10.17 6.49 -12.96
CA GLY A 118 -11.19 5.49 -13.30
C GLY A 118 -10.72 4.05 -13.05
N PHE A 119 -11.66 3.09 -13.13
CA PHE A 119 -11.31 1.68 -13.12
C PHE A 119 -10.65 1.32 -14.45
N ARG A 120 -9.32 1.18 -14.42
CA ARG A 120 -8.55 0.77 -15.60
C ARG A 120 -8.67 -0.74 -15.80
N GLY A 121 -9.17 -1.12 -16.97
CA GLY A 121 -9.14 -2.52 -17.42
C GLY A 121 -7.72 -2.96 -17.75
N ALA A 122 -7.50 -4.26 -17.94
CA ALA A 122 -6.20 -4.81 -18.32
C ALA A 122 -5.60 -4.18 -19.61
N SER A 123 -6.43 -3.56 -20.44
CA SER A 123 -6.07 -2.84 -21.68
C SER A 123 -5.41 -1.47 -21.48
N ASP A 124 -5.55 -0.85 -20.30
CA ASP A 124 -5.12 0.54 -20.05
C ASP A 124 -3.84 0.63 -19.19
N LEU A 125 -3.22 -0.52 -18.91
CA LEU A 125 -1.95 -0.60 -18.20
C LEU A 125 -0.81 -0.45 -19.22
N PRO A 126 0.16 0.44 -18.98
CA PRO A 126 1.36 0.49 -19.81
C PRO A 126 2.04 -0.88 -19.76
N ALA A 127 2.41 -1.42 -20.92
CA ALA A 127 3.14 -2.67 -21.02
C ALA A 127 4.36 -2.61 -20.11
N ALA A 128 4.55 -3.63 -19.27
CA ALA A 128 5.78 -3.77 -18.50
C ALA A 128 6.95 -3.74 -19.50
N LYS A 129 7.91 -2.84 -19.30
CA LYS A 129 9.12 -2.80 -20.14
C LYS A 129 9.70 -4.21 -20.17
N GLU A 130 9.74 -4.84 -21.35
CA GLU A 130 10.52 -6.06 -21.53
C GLU A 130 11.94 -5.73 -21.08
N LYS A 131 12.46 -6.54 -20.15
CA LYS A 131 13.86 -6.41 -19.74
C LYS A 131 14.70 -6.58 -20.99
N GLY A 132 15.33 -5.49 -21.43
CA GLY A 132 16.19 -5.49 -22.60
C GLY A 132 17.26 -6.57 -22.51
N GLN A 133 17.55 -7.14 -23.69
CA GLN A 133 18.72 -7.95 -24.02
C GLN A 133 20.03 -7.30 -23.56
#